data_AF-A0A101GQ76-F1
#
_entry.id   AF-A0A101GQ76-F1
#
_cell.length_a   1.000
_cell.length_b   1.000
_cell.length_c   1.000
_cell.angle_alpha   90.00
_cell.angle_beta   90.00
_cell.angle_gamma   90.00
#
_symmetry.space_group_name_H-M   'P 1'
#
loop_
_entity.id
_entity.type
_entity.pdbx_description
1 polymer ?
#
loop_
_entity_poly.entity_id
_entity_poly.type
_entity_poly.pdbx_seq_one_letter_code
_entity_poly.pdbx_strand_id
1 'polypeptide(L)'
;MSLGLRIKTLRKSKGLTQKKLSEMVDVSRIYIQSLESNRRLPSMKLLKRLAEALDVDVVDLVQDPYRDSTGRLMLEEVLNGREPVEIWYRSRKLSRSEVQLVQKLVEAALSDWDRKDG
;
A
#
# COMPACT_ATOMS: atom_id res chain seq x y z
N MET A 1 1.02 1.17 -0.66
CA MET A 1 0.49 1.50 -2.02
C MET A 1 -1.01 1.70 -1.93
N SER A 2 -1.62 2.69 -2.60
CA SER A 2 -3.09 2.89 -2.52
C SER A 2 -3.87 1.81 -3.30
N LEU A 3 -5.12 1.54 -2.91
CA LEU A 3 -6.01 0.59 -3.59
C LEU A 3 -6.16 0.90 -5.09
N GLY A 4 -6.43 2.15 -5.44
CA GLY A 4 -6.59 2.56 -6.84
C GLY A 4 -5.33 2.34 -7.69
N LEU A 5 -4.16 2.65 -7.12
CA LEU A 5 -2.88 2.39 -7.79
C LEU A 5 -2.65 0.89 -7.95
N ARG A 6 -3.01 0.09 -6.95
CA ARG A 6 -2.86 -1.37 -7.00
C ARG A 6 -3.75 -2.01 -8.08
N ILE A 7 -5.02 -1.62 -8.14
CA ILE A 7 -5.96 -2.03 -9.20
C ILE A 7 -5.38 -1.69 -10.58
N LYS A 8 -4.87 -0.46 -10.75
CA LYS A 8 -4.26 0.00 -12.00
C LYS A 8 -3.04 -0.84 -12.40
N THR A 9 -2.18 -1.17 -11.43
CA THR A 9 -0.97 -1.96 -11.64
C THR A 9 -1.31 -3.38 -12.08
N LEU A 10 -2.20 -4.06 -11.36
CA LEU A 10 -2.66 -5.42 -11.68
C LEU A 10 -3.39 -5.48 -13.03
N ARG A 11 -4.23 -4.48 -13.32
CA ARG A 11 -4.89 -4.40 -14.63
C ARG A 11 -3.86 -4.33 -15.76
N LYS A 12 -2.83 -3.49 -15.60
CA LYS A 12 -1.77 -3.34 -16.60
C LYS A 12 -0.91 -4.59 -16.74
N SER A 13 -0.58 -5.30 -15.65
CA SER A 13 0.19 -6.54 -15.74
C SER A 13 -0.55 -7.64 -16.50
N LYS A 14 -1.89 -7.63 -16.47
CA LYS A 14 -2.74 -8.49 -17.32
C LYS A 14 -3.00 -7.97 -18.74
N GLY A 15 -2.40 -6.86 -19.15
CA GLY A 15 -2.60 -6.28 -20.48
C GLY A 15 -4.03 -5.75 -20.72
N LEU A 16 -4.83 -5.55 -19.67
CA LEU A 16 -6.23 -5.15 -19.78
C LEU A 16 -6.34 -3.62 -19.95
N THR A 17 -7.27 -3.17 -20.79
CA THR A 17 -7.68 -1.75 -20.82
C THR A 17 -8.69 -1.46 -19.71
N GLN A 18 -8.86 -0.19 -19.33
CA GLN A 18 -9.93 0.19 -18.38
C GLN A 18 -11.32 -0.20 -18.88
N LYS A 19 -11.54 -0.14 -20.21
CA LYS A 19 -12.78 -0.59 -20.85
C LYS A 19 -12.97 -2.09 -20.66
N LYS A 20 -11.94 -2.89 -20.93
CA LYS A 20 -12.01 -4.35 -20.78
C LYS A 20 -12.28 -4.77 -19.35
N LEU A 21 -11.58 -4.16 -18.38
CA LEU A 21 -11.84 -4.43 -16.96
C LEU A 21 -13.28 -4.02 -16.57
N SER A 22 -13.77 -2.88 -17.07
CA SER A 22 -15.14 -2.43 -16.78
C SER A 22 -16.21 -3.39 -17.31
N GLU A 23 -15.98 -4.02 -18.47
CA GLU A 23 -16.86 -5.05 -19.02
C GLU A 23 -16.83 -6.32 -18.16
N MET A 24 -15.65 -6.77 -17.74
CA MET A 24 -15.48 -7.98 -16.92
C MET A 24 -16.15 -7.87 -15.54
N VAL A 25 -16.11 -6.68 -14.94
CA VAL A 25 -16.70 -6.41 -13.63
C VAL A 25 -18.01 -5.64 -13.72
N ASP A 26 -18.64 -5.61 -14.91
CA ASP A 26 -19.90 -4.97 -15.25
C ASP A 26 -20.19 -3.70 -14.42
N VAL A 27 -19.40 -2.68 -14.76
CA VAL A 27 -19.52 -1.29 -14.32
C VAL A 27 -19.12 -0.35 -15.47
N SER A 28 -19.30 0.96 -15.32
CA SER A 28 -18.84 1.91 -16.33
C SER A 28 -17.32 2.06 -16.34
N ARG A 29 -16.73 2.29 -17.52
CA ARG A 29 -15.30 2.66 -17.67
C ARG A 29 -14.91 3.86 -16.81
N ILE A 30 -15.78 4.88 -16.73
CA ILE A 30 -15.56 6.08 -15.91
C ILE A 30 -15.45 5.71 -14.43
N TYR A 31 -16.23 4.71 -13.98
CA TYR A 31 -16.13 4.25 -12.61
C TYR A 31 -14.79 3.56 -12.35
N ILE A 32 -14.31 2.66 -13.24
CA ILE A 32 -12.95 2.09 -13.14
C ILE A 32 -11.88 3.18 -13.10
N GLN A 33 -11.97 4.20 -13.96
CA GLN A 33 -11.04 5.33 -13.92
C GLN A 33 -11.07 6.09 -12.57
N SER A 34 -12.26 6.24 -11.99
CA SER A 34 -12.44 6.90 -10.69
C SER A 34 -11.89 6.06 -9.54
N LEU A 35 -11.97 4.72 -9.62
CA LEU A 35 -11.32 3.80 -8.68
C LEU A 35 -9.80 3.90 -8.80
N GLU A 36 -9.24 3.83 -10.01
CA GLU A 36 -7.78 3.88 -10.24
C GLU A 36 -7.14 5.21 -9.86
N SER A 37 -7.93 6.28 -9.77
CA SER A 37 -7.50 7.60 -9.30
C SER A 37 -7.80 7.85 -7.82
N ASN A 38 -8.28 6.84 -7.08
CA ASN A 38 -8.72 6.93 -5.68
C ASN A 38 -9.82 7.98 -5.42
N ARG A 39 -10.54 8.45 -6.46
CA ARG A 39 -11.67 9.39 -6.30
C ARG A 39 -12.93 8.74 -5.77
N ARG A 40 -13.05 7.42 -5.94
CA ARG A 40 -14.13 6.61 -5.36
C ARG A 40 -13.56 5.31 -4.80
N LEU A 41 -14.23 4.80 -3.78
CA LEU A 41 -13.98 3.46 -3.24
C LEU A 41 -15.01 2.48 -3.82
N PRO A 42 -14.62 1.24 -4.13
CA PRO A 42 -15.56 0.20 -4.56
C PRO A 42 -16.32 -0.34 -3.35
N SER A 43 -17.52 -0.89 -3.58
CA SER A 43 -18.18 -1.72 -2.57
C SER A 43 -17.45 -3.06 -2.42
N MET A 44 -17.67 -3.77 -1.31
CA MET A 44 -17.10 -5.12 -1.13
C MET A 44 -17.52 -6.10 -2.23
N LYS A 45 -18.74 -5.98 -2.76
CA LYS A 45 -19.22 -6.79 -3.88
C LYS A 45 -18.40 -6.52 -5.15
N LEU A 46 -18.13 -5.25 -5.46
CA LEU A 46 -17.31 -4.89 -6.61
C LEU A 46 -15.84 -5.26 -6.41
N LEU A 47 -15.32 -5.13 -5.19
CA LEU A 47 -13.96 -5.53 -4.85
C LEU A 47 -13.72 -7.02 -5.09
N LYS A 48 -14.68 -7.89 -4.74
CA LYS A 48 -14.63 -9.34 -5.06
C LYS A 48 -14.56 -9.60 -6.57
N ARG A 49 -15.45 -8.96 -7.34
CA ARG A 49 -15.44 -9.07 -8.81
C ARG A 49 -14.14 -8.57 -9.42
N LEU A 50 -13.56 -7.50 -8.87
CA LEU A 50 -12.27 -6.98 -9.30
C LEU A 50 -11.14 -7.98 -9.00
N ALA A 51 -11.15 -8.60 -7.82
CA ALA A 51 -10.18 -9.62 -7.45
C ALA A 51 -10.26 -10.82 -8.41
N GLU A 52 -11.46 -11.33 -8.67
CA GLU A 52 -11.71 -12.41 -9.65
C GLU A 52 -11.25 -12.02 -11.06
N ALA A 53 -11.64 -10.84 -11.56
CA ALA A 53 -11.25 -10.36 -12.90
C ALA A 53 -9.74 -10.11 -13.03
N LEU A 54 -9.08 -9.82 -11.91
CA LEU A 54 -7.64 -9.59 -11.82
C LEU A 54 -6.87 -10.82 -11.31
N ASP A 55 -7.53 -11.96 -11.11
CA ASP A 55 -6.92 -13.24 -10.74
C ASP A 55 -5.98 -13.11 -9.52
N VAL A 56 -6.50 -12.45 -8.48
CA VAL A 56 -5.83 -12.24 -7.20
C VAL A 56 -6.83 -12.47 -6.09
N ASP A 57 -6.34 -12.66 -4.87
CA ASP A 57 -7.22 -12.65 -3.71
C ASP A 57 -7.67 -11.22 -3.39
N VAL A 58 -8.84 -11.09 -2.76
CA VAL A 58 -9.35 -9.79 -2.32
C VAL A 58 -8.37 -9.12 -1.36
N VAL A 59 -7.67 -9.92 -0.54
CA VAL A 59 -6.64 -9.45 0.39
C VAL A 59 -5.51 -8.74 -0.37
N ASP A 60 -5.09 -9.26 -1.53
CA ASP A 60 -4.04 -8.63 -2.33
C ASP A 60 -4.41 -7.22 -2.77
N LEU A 61 -5.71 -6.94 -2.99
CA LEU A 61 -6.18 -5.60 -3.37
C LEU A 61 -6.15 -4.60 -2.20
N VAL A 62 -6.49 -5.05 -0.99
CA VAL A 62 -6.73 -4.16 0.17
C VAL A 62 -5.61 -4.15 1.19
N GLN A 63 -4.73 -5.14 1.17
CA GLN A 63 -3.65 -5.25 2.13
C GLN A 63 -2.62 -4.15 1.84
N ASP A 64 -2.37 -3.34 2.87
CA ASP A 64 -1.19 -2.52 2.93
C ASP A 64 -0.08 -3.44 3.46
N PRO A 65 0.97 -3.76 2.67
CA PRO A 65 2.02 -4.70 3.10
C PRO A 65 2.73 -4.25 4.37
N TYR A 66 2.58 -2.97 4.75
CA TYR A 66 3.16 -2.40 5.95
C TYR A 66 2.20 -2.34 7.13
N ARG A 67 0.91 -2.68 6.98
CA ARG A 67 -0.06 -2.66 8.09
C ARG A 67 -0.60 -4.05 8.34
N ASP A 68 -0.46 -4.53 9.57
CA ASP A 68 -1.10 -5.76 9.99
C ASP A 68 -2.63 -5.58 10.07
N SER A 69 -3.37 -6.68 10.28
CA SER A 69 -4.83 -6.67 10.41
C SER A 69 -5.35 -5.84 11.61
N THR A 70 -4.46 -5.41 12.51
CA THR A 70 -4.77 -4.55 13.66
C THR A 70 -4.42 -3.08 13.41
N GLY A 71 -3.88 -2.74 12.24
CA GLY A 71 -3.45 -1.40 11.88
C GLY A 71 -2.09 -1.01 12.47
N ARG A 72 -1.35 -1.97 13.04
CA ARG A 72 0.03 -1.75 13.51
C ARG A 72 0.97 -1.72 12.30
N LEU A 73 1.96 -0.83 12.39
CA LEU A 73 3.05 -0.67 11.44
C LEU A 73 4.34 -1.05 12.16
N MET A 74 5.03 -2.08 11.70
CA MET A 74 6.35 -2.42 12.22
C MET A 74 7.37 -1.46 11.60
N LEU A 75 7.90 -0.54 12.40
CA LEU A 75 8.78 0.51 11.91
C LEU A 75 10.05 -0.08 11.26
N GLU A 76 10.53 -1.21 11.76
CA GLU A 76 11.67 -1.96 11.24
C GLU A 76 11.44 -2.39 9.78
N GLU A 77 10.23 -2.80 9.40
CA GLU A 77 9.92 -3.20 8.03
C GLU A 77 9.97 -2.02 7.06
N VAL A 78 9.57 -0.84 7.56
CA VAL A 78 9.63 0.42 6.81
C VAL A 78 11.05 0.92 6.66
N LEU A 79 11.85 0.89 7.74
CA LEU A 79 13.21 1.43 7.77
C LEU A 79 14.25 0.50 7.10
N ASN A 80 14.07 -0.82 7.17
CA ASN A 80 15.05 -1.80 6.65
C ASN A 80 15.09 -1.90 5.11
N GLY A 81 14.16 -1.25 4.39
CA GLY A 81 14.19 -1.17 2.93
C GLY A 81 13.98 -2.51 2.21
N ARG A 82 13.30 -3.48 2.86
CA ARG A 82 12.95 -4.77 2.25
C ARG A 82 11.92 -4.63 1.12
N GLU A 83 11.17 -3.53 1.11
CA GLU A 83 10.28 -3.13 0.01
C GLU A 83 10.59 -1.71 -0.48
N PRO A 84 10.25 -1.36 -1.74
CA PRO A 84 10.49 -0.03 -2.28
C PRO A 84 9.52 1.01 -1.70
N VAL A 85 9.84 1.51 -0.50
CA VAL A 85 9.10 2.57 0.20
C VAL A 85 9.88 3.87 0.15
N GLU A 86 9.18 4.96 -0.18
CA GLU A 86 9.72 6.31 0.03
C GLU A 86 9.34 6.82 1.42
N ILE A 87 10.34 7.21 2.21
CA ILE A 87 10.13 7.79 3.54
C ILE A 87 10.21 9.31 3.41
N TRP A 88 9.13 9.99 3.78
CA TRP A 88 9.00 11.45 3.70
C TRP A 88 8.81 12.06 5.08
N TYR A 89 9.50 13.18 5.36
CA TYR A 89 9.32 13.99 6.57
C TYR A 89 9.37 15.47 6.21
N ARG A 90 8.42 16.26 6.72
CA ARG A 90 8.27 17.70 6.41
C ARG A 90 8.36 18.01 4.90
N SER A 91 7.62 17.24 4.10
CA SER A 91 7.57 17.37 2.64
C SER A 91 8.89 17.10 1.90
N ARG A 92 9.87 16.45 2.54
CA ARG A 92 11.12 16.04 1.92
C ARG A 92 11.31 14.53 2.01
N LYS A 93 11.75 13.92 0.92
CA LYS A 93 12.21 12.53 0.89
C LYS A 93 13.52 12.39 1.67
N LEU A 94 13.56 11.45 2.60
CA LEU A 94 14.77 11.09 3.32
C LEU A 94 15.68 10.24 2.43
N SER A 95 16.97 10.53 2.48
CA SER A 95 18.02 9.71 1.87
C SER A 95 18.29 8.46 2.71
N ARG A 96 18.99 7.48 2.12
CA ARG A 96 19.33 6.22 2.80
C ARG A 96 20.14 6.44 4.09
N SER A 97 21.08 7.39 4.08
CA SER A 97 21.89 7.73 5.25
C SER A 97 21.06 8.40 6.35
N GLU A 98 20.09 9.24 5.98
CA GLU A 98 19.18 9.87 6.94
C GLU A 98 18.23 8.85 7.57
N VAL A 99 17.73 7.89 6.79
CA VAL A 99 16.92 6.77 7.31
C VAL A 99 17.72 5.94 8.30
N GLN A 100 18.99 5.64 8.00
CA GLN A 100 19.89 4.93 8.93
C GLN A 100 20.15 5.71 10.22
N LEU A 101 20.28 7.04 10.14
CA LEU A 101 20.43 7.87 11.34
C LEU A 101 19.16 7.81 12.21
N VAL A 102 17.98 7.92 11.60
CA VAL A 102 16.69 7.79 12.31
C VAL A 102 16.60 6.44 13.01
N GLN A 103 16.97 5.35 12.32
CA GLN A 103 16.97 4.01 12.91
C GLN A 103 17.87 3.95 14.17
N LYS A 104 19.11 4.44 14.09
CA LYS A 104 20.02 4.47 15.23
C LYS A 104 19.49 5.29 16.41
N LEU A 105 18.82 6.42 16.13
CA LEU A 105 18.22 7.26 17.17
C LEU A 105 17.07 6.55 17.88
N VAL A 106 16.24 5.80 17.15
CA VAL A 106 15.16 4.98 17.72
C VAL A 106 15.75 3.89 18.61
N GLU A 107 16.74 3.13 18.13
CA GLU A 107 17.42 2.07 18.90
C GLU A 107 18.04 2.60 20.19
N ALA A 108 18.70 3.76 20.14
CA ALA A 108 19.28 4.41 21.31
C ALA A 108 18.20 4.86 22.31
N ALA A 109 17.11 5.48 21.84
CA ALA A 109 16.02 5.93 22.69
C ALA A 109 15.34 4.77 23.42
N LEU A 110 15.11 3.65 22.73
CA LEU A 110 14.52 2.44 23.32
C LEU A 110 15.45 1.82 24.37
N SER A 111 16.74 1.71 24.06
CA SER A 111 17.75 1.17 24.98
C SER A 111 17.86 1.96 26.29
N ASP A 112 17.68 3.28 26.21
CA ASP A 112 17.71 4.15 27.39
C ASP A 112 16.42 4.08 28.23
N TRP A 113 15.28 3.74 27.62
CA TRP A 113 14.03 3.50 28.35
C TRP A 113 14.02 2.15 29.07
N ASP A 114 14.49 1.09 28.42
CA ASP A 114 14.59 -0.25 29.05
C ASP A 114 15.47 -0.24 30.31
N ARG A 115 16.47 0.65 30.37
CA ARG A 115 17.35 0.83 31.55
C ARG A 115 16.71 1.63 32.69
N LYS A 116 15.66 2.40 32.43
CA LYS A 116 14.99 3.22 33.44
C LYS A 116 13.78 2.53 34.06
N ASP A 117 13.18 1.60 33.32
CA ASP A 117 11.99 0.85 33.74
C ASP A 117 12.29 -0.56 34.31
N GLY A 118 13.57 -0.95 34.41
CA GLY A 118 14.06 -2.18 35.04
C GLY A 118 14.88 -1.92 36.30
#